data_AF-A0AAV0UBA1-F1
#
_entry.id   AF-A0AAV0UBA1-F1
#
_cell.length_a   1.000
_cell.length_b   1.000
_cell.length_c   1.000
_cell.angle_alpha   90.00
_cell.angle_beta   90.00
_cell.angle_gamma   90.00
#
_symmetry.space_group_name_H-M   'P 1'
#
loop_
_entity.id
_entity.type
_entity.pdbx_description
1 polymer ?
#
loop_
_entity_poly.entity_id
_entity_poly.type
_entity_poly.pdbx_seq_one_letter_code
_entity_poly.pdbx_strand_id
1 'polypeptide(L)'
;MSPPPQRRGGRVHGAEGYHKEDTLALLECVRKVVPTTTEEWDQVLLEYRKTHAIPNTRSRRDTNSLKVKFKQLARHVRSGESVQPELLEAGSILELIEAKMAGSRCLQRRGGRARGAEGFSAADSQAILRTVRELLPVTRSDWEQVAQEYCKVYAVPNDRLSRDGISLKSKFRNWLKNDVGAVPRAEVNEALAICMEINAKMNQGKNVELMEDSRLEKVVVSRRAEDVEERNTDTTEVRAVETADAHEDSTTSSESRGKRFVNEPRRGGRTVGSEGYSQADKWALISCVKKVLPSGPTSWERVLQLYRMNHAIPNDRAQRNLTGIKSKFRQLVNWKYSTGMGKTVPEETLEARAVQRDIDFCLTQGKRQRSESESIVSTTHAPEEVSPDRREEHTLHLTDAETRKSDNVERQNMVANATERSVSAHVPVPVSVVKRRKGRSREQREAEQAAWEKERAMREKQRMDMDAWTIVCDRLRLLYRERATEDNPDIVSEFDDEIAVLKIKKQRLAGLMI
;
A
#
# COMPACT_ATOMS: atom_id res chain seq x y z
N MET A 1 -41.43 -38.04 -13.47
CA MET A 1 -40.06 -37.77 -13.97
C MET A 1 -39.37 -36.90 -12.94
N SER A 2 -38.33 -37.42 -12.29
CA SER A 2 -37.62 -36.72 -11.21
C SER A 2 -36.67 -35.67 -11.80
N PRO A 3 -36.57 -34.46 -11.24
CA PRO A 3 -35.69 -33.43 -11.76
C PRO A 3 -34.22 -33.85 -11.63
N PRO A 4 -33.38 -33.56 -12.64
CA PRO A 4 -31.97 -33.94 -12.60
C PRO A 4 -31.25 -33.25 -11.45
N PRO A 5 -30.36 -33.95 -10.72
CA PRO A 5 -29.67 -33.40 -9.57
C PRO A 5 -28.79 -32.23 -10.01
N GLN A 6 -29.11 -31.06 -9.46
CA GLN A 6 -28.45 -29.79 -9.73
C GLN A 6 -26.97 -29.87 -9.33
N ARG A 7 -26.08 -29.90 -10.33
CA ARG A 7 -24.62 -29.92 -10.13
C ARG A 7 -24.17 -28.58 -9.54
N ARG A 8 -24.06 -28.51 -8.21
CA ARG A 8 -23.42 -27.39 -7.51
C ARG A 8 -21.96 -27.31 -7.97
N GLY A 9 -21.53 -26.10 -8.35
CA GLY A 9 -20.18 -25.81 -8.85
C GLY A 9 -19.10 -26.49 -8.03
N GLY A 10 -18.15 -27.12 -8.73
CA GLY A 10 -17.14 -28.00 -8.17
C GLY A 10 -16.47 -27.39 -6.93
N ARG A 11 -16.65 -28.05 -5.79
CA ARG A 11 -15.80 -27.83 -4.62
C ARG A 11 -14.37 -28.12 -5.05
N VAL A 12 -13.48 -27.16 -4.84
CA VAL A 12 -12.04 -27.30 -5.06
C VAL A 12 -11.55 -28.60 -4.42
N HIS A 13 -10.78 -29.41 -5.16
CA HIS A 13 -10.13 -30.60 -4.62
C HIS A 13 -9.39 -30.23 -3.32
N GLY A 14 -9.83 -30.78 -2.18
CA GLY A 14 -9.35 -30.41 -0.85
C GLY A 14 -10.38 -29.79 0.10
N ALA A 15 -11.58 -29.44 -0.39
CA ALA A 15 -12.68 -28.93 0.45
C ALA A 15 -13.56 -30.04 1.07
N GLU A 16 -13.08 -31.28 1.10
CA GLU A 16 -13.63 -32.30 1.99
C GLU A 16 -13.48 -31.79 3.42
N GLY A 17 -14.58 -31.77 4.16
CA GLY A 17 -14.55 -31.43 5.58
C GLY A 17 -13.63 -32.38 6.33
N TYR A 18 -13.14 -31.96 7.49
CA TYR A 18 -12.44 -32.88 8.39
C TYR A 18 -13.47 -33.85 8.95
N HIS A 19 -13.25 -35.15 8.72
CA HIS A 19 -14.04 -36.16 9.40
C HIS A 19 -13.74 -36.14 10.90
N LYS A 20 -14.61 -36.79 11.69
CA LYS A 20 -14.44 -36.90 13.14
C LYS A 20 -13.11 -37.57 13.47
N GLU A 21 -12.81 -38.68 12.79
CA GLU A 21 -11.53 -39.40 12.91
C GLU A 21 -10.33 -38.52 12.57
N ASP A 22 -10.41 -37.72 11.50
CA ASP A 22 -9.33 -36.79 11.11
C ASP A 22 -9.09 -35.73 12.18
N THR A 23 -10.17 -35.30 12.85
CA THR A 23 -10.11 -34.32 13.93
C THR A 23 -9.43 -34.92 15.16
N LEU A 24 -9.80 -36.14 15.56
CA LEU A 24 -9.17 -36.85 16.68
C LEU A 24 -7.68 -37.12 16.41
N ALA A 25 -7.35 -37.63 15.23
CA ALA A 25 -5.96 -37.87 14.83
C ALA A 25 -5.13 -36.58 14.78
N LEU A 26 -5.72 -35.46 14.33
CA LEU A 26 -5.08 -34.15 14.38
C LEU A 26 -4.79 -33.75 15.84
N LEU A 27 -5.77 -33.88 16.74
CA LEU A 27 -5.60 -33.51 18.15
C LEU A 27 -4.53 -34.36 18.83
N GLU A 28 -4.50 -35.66 18.57
CA GLU A 28 -3.46 -36.56 19.07
C GLU A 28 -2.06 -36.14 18.59
N CYS A 29 -1.90 -35.85 17.30
CA CYS A 29 -0.63 -35.40 16.73
C CYS A 29 -0.19 -34.05 17.30
N VAL A 30 -1.11 -33.09 17.46
CA VAL A 30 -0.80 -31.78 18.04
C VAL A 30 -0.44 -31.91 19.52
N ARG A 31 -1.12 -32.78 20.28
CA ARG A 31 -0.77 -33.08 21.68
C ARG A 31 0.63 -33.67 21.78
N LYS A 32 0.98 -34.59 20.89
CA LYS A 32 2.29 -35.28 20.90
C LYS A 32 3.45 -34.32 20.64
N VAL A 33 3.28 -33.37 19.70
CA VAL A 33 4.36 -32.44 19.29
C VAL A 33 4.36 -31.14 20.12
N VAL A 34 3.19 -30.67 20.54
CA VAL A 34 2.97 -29.38 21.21
C VAL A 34 3.61 -28.22 20.42
N PRO A 35 3.09 -27.90 19.22
CA PRO A 35 3.77 -27.01 18.29
C PRO A 35 3.68 -25.52 18.68
N THR A 36 4.84 -24.90 18.89
CA THR A 36 5.07 -23.47 19.16
C THR A 36 5.68 -22.73 17.97
N THR A 37 6.44 -23.43 17.10
CA THR A 37 7.07 -22.86 15.90
C THR A 37 6.49 -23.44 14.59
N THR A 38 6.81 -22.83 13.45
CA THR A 38 6.35 -23.34 12.13
C THR A 38 6.94 -24.72 11.83
N GLU A 39 8.20 -24.93 12.19
CA GLU A 39 8.91 -26.20 12.00
C GLU A 39 8.27 -27.33 12.82
N GLU A 40 7.82 -27.03 14.04
CA GLU A 40 7.05 -28.00 14.86
C GLU A 40 5.66 -28.28 14.26
N TRP A 41 5.04 -27.33 13.56
CA TRP A 41 3.82 -27.60 12.80
C TRP A 41 4.07 -28.53 11.60
N ASP A 42 5.24 -28.48 10.97
CA ASP A 42 5.63 -29.44 9.93
C ASP A 42 5.85 -30.84 10.51
N GLN A 43 6.36 -30.94 11.75
CA GLN A 43 6.42 -32.21 12.48
C GLN A 43 5.03 -32.79 12.76
N VAL A 44 4.06 -31.96 13.16
CA VAL A 44 2.65 -32.38 13.30
C VAL A 44 2.12 -32.94 11.98
N LEU A 45 2.42 -32.31 10.85
CA LEU A 45 2.01 -32.79 9.53
C LEU A 45 2.63 -34.15 9.20
N LEU A 46 3.92 -34.33 9.48
CA LEU A 46 4.63 -35.60 9.27
C LEU A 46 4.03 -36.73 10.12
N GLU A 47 3.79 -36.47 11.40
CA GLU A 47 3.14 -37.43 12.31
C GLU A 47 1.73 -37.76 11.81
N TYR A 48 0.91 -36.77 11.48
CA TYR A 48 -0.45 -36.97 10.97
C TYR A 48 -0.47 -37.80 9.68
N ARG A 49 0.48 -37.57 8.76
CA ARG A 49 0.63 -38.36 7.53
C ARG A 49 1.01 -39.81 7.82
N LYS A 50 1.96 -40.00 8.74
CA LYS A 50 2.50 -41.32 9.11
C LYS A 50 1.47 -42.17 9.84
N THR A 51 0.76 -41.62 10.82
CA THR A 51 -0.13 -42.38 11.71
C THR A 51 -1.53 -42.53 11.15
N HIS A 52 -2.04 -41.54 10.41
CA HIS A 52 -3.45 -41.49 10.02
C HIS A 52 -3.67 -41.39 8.51
N ALA A 53 -3.05 -40.41 7.83
CA ALA A 53 -3.43 -40.12 6.45
C ALA A 53 -3.02 -41.21 5.44
N ILE A 54 -1.79 -41.73 5.54
CA ILE A 54 -1.28 -42.77 4.63
C ILE A 54 -1.98 -44.11 4.90
N PRO A 55 -2.08 -44.61 6.14
CA PRO A 55 -2.73 -45.90 6.41
C PRO A 55 -4.21 -45.93 6.01
N ASN A 56 -4.92 -44.81 6.20
CA ASN A 56 -6.36 -44.73 5.94
C ASN A 56 -6.70 -44.17 4.54
N THR A 57 -5.72 -44.02 3.65
CA THR A 57 -5.91 -43.48 2.29
C THR A 57 -6.64 -42.12 2.25
N ARG A 58 -6.46 -41.30 3.29
CA ARG A 58 -7.16 -40.00 3.43
C ARG A 58 -6.53 -38.94 2.54
N SER A 59 -7.29 -37.87 2.26
CA SER A 59 -6.82 -36.75 1.45
C SER A 59 -5.58 -36.07 2.05
N ARG A 60 -4.60 -35.75 1.19
CA ARG A 60 -3.35 -35.09 1.61
C ARG A 60 -3.66 -33.66 2.09
N ARG A 61 -3.46 -33.42 3.38
CA ARG A 61 -3.52 -32.08 3.99
C ARG A 61 -2.14 -31.41 3.98
N ASP A 62 -2.13 -30.09 4.12
CA ASP A 62 -0.94 -29.25 4.27
C ASP A 62 -0.83 -28.69 5.70
N THR A 63 0.34 -28.15 6.06
CA THR A 63 0.60 -27.63 7.42
C THR A 63 -0.39 -26.54 7.79
N ASN A 64 -0.75 -25.68 6.84
CA ASN A 64 -1.63 -24.55 7.09
C ASN A 64 -3.07 -24.99 7.36
N SER A 65 -3.60 -25.97 6.61
CA SER A 65 -4.96 -26.49 6.83
C SER A 65 -5.10 -27.16 8.19
N LEU A 66 -4.12 -27.97 8.63
CA LEU A 66 -4.11 -28.56 9.97
C LEU A 66 -4.10 -27.48 11.06
N LYS A 67 -3.22 -26.48 10.90
CA LYS A 67 -3.11 -25.34 11.83
C LYS A 67 -4.39 -24.52 11.91
N VAL A 68 -5.02 -24.24 10.78
CA VAL A 68 -6.30 -23.51 10.72
C VAL A 68 -7.40 -24.31 11.38
N LYS A 69 -7.49 -25.62 11.10
CA LYS A 69 -8.50 -26.49 11.71
C LYS A 69 -8.33 -26.59 13.23
N PHE A 70 -7.10 -26.80 13.73
CA PHE A 70 -6.83 -26.82 15.17
C PHE A 70 -7.21 -25.49 15.83
N LYS A 71 -6.83 -24.35 15.23
CA LYS A 71 -7.22 -23.02 15.73
C LYS A 71 -8.74 -22.82 15.75
N GLN A 72 -9.46 -23.36 14.77
CA GLN A 72 -10.92 -23.29 14.75
C GLN A 72 -11.50 -24.06 15.94
N LEU A 73 -11.03 -25.28 16.20
CA LEU A 73 -11.45 -26.09 17.35
C LEU A 73 -11.17 -25.34 18.67
N ALA A 74 -9.93 -24.86 18.85
CA ALA A 74 -9.51 -24.16 20.06
C ALA A 74 -10.26 -22.83 20.30
N ARG A 75 -10.69 -22.14 19.23
CA ARG A 75 -11.51 -20.92 19.36
C ARG A 75 -12.91 -21.21 19.90
N HIS A 76 -13.52 -22.32 19.51
CA HIS A 76 -14.87 -22.66 19.95
C HIS A 76 -14.96 -23.00 21.45
N VAL A 77 -13.86 -23.44 22.07
CA VAL A 77 -13.77 -23.67 23.52
C VAL A 77 -13.99 -22.39 24.31
N ARG A 78 -13.48 -21.26 23.81
CA ARG A 78 -13.57 -19.96 24.50
C ARG A 78 -14.98 -19.39 24.56
N SER A 79 -15.91 -19.96 23.79
CA SER A 79 -17.31 -19.53 23.77
C SER A 79 -18.17 -20.15 24.87
N GLY A 80 -17.61 -21.02 25.73
CA GLY A 80 -18.28 -21.50 26.95
C GLY A 80 -19.47 -22.45 26.78
N GLU A 81 -19.89 -22.75 25.55
CA GLU A 81 -21.15 -23.47 25.26
C GLU A 81 -20.96 -24.91 24.72
N SER A 82 -19.74 -25.42 24.57
CA SER A 82 -19.56 -26.68 23.82
C SER A 82 -19.41 -27.93 24.68
N VAL A 83 -20.29 -28.92 24.46
CA VAL A 83 -20.27 -30.27 25.07
C VAL A 83 -19.41 -31.27 24.28
N GLN A 84 -18.86 -30.88 23.12
CA GLN A 84 -18.12 -31.82 22.26
C GLN A 84 -16.74 -32.14 22.84
N PRO A 85 -16.39 -33.43 23.02
CA PRO A 85 -15.13 -33.84 23.66
C PRO A 85 -13.89 -33.39 22.87
N GLU A 86 -13.98 -33.29 21.55
CA GLU A 86 -12.87 -32.84 20.69
C GLU A 86 -12.53 -31.37 20.94
N LEU A 87 -13.52 -30.56 21.32
CA LEU A 87 -13.29 -29.15 21.64
C LEU A 87 -12.61 -29.04 23.00
N LEU A 88 -13.08 -29.75 24.02
CA LEU A 88 -12.43 -29.79 25.34
C LEU A 88 -10.97 -30.24 25.23
N GLU A 89 -10.72 -31.28 24.42
CA GLU A 89 -9.38 -31.77 24.12
C GLU A 89 -8.51 -30.70 23.43
N ALA A 90 -9.04 -30.00 22.43
CA ALA A 90 -8.33 -28.89 21.78
C ALA A 90 -8.00 -27.75 22.77
N GLY A 91 -8.89 -27.49 23.74
CA GLY A 91 -8.66 -26.54 24.83
C GLY A 91 -7.47 -26.95 25.71
N SER A 92 -7.48 -28.19 26.19
CA SER A 92 -6.38 -28.73 27.01
C SER A 92 -5.04 -28.73 26.26
N ILE A 93 -5.04 -29.05 24.96
CA ILE A 93 -3.82 -28.98 24.13
C ILE A 93 -3.35 -27.53 23.97
N LEU A 94 -4.27 -26.56 23.85
CA LEU A 94 -3.89 -25.15 23.78
C LEU A 94 -3.20 -24.68 25.07
N GLU A 95 -3.69 -25.10 26.23
CA GLU A 95 -3.06 -24.83 27.54
C GLU A 95 -1.64 -25.42 27.61
N LEU A 96 -1.43 -26.65 27.11
CA LEU A 96 -0.11 -27.27 26.98
C LEU A 96 0.84 -26.45 26.09
N ILE A 97 0.35 -25.95 24.95
CA ILE A 97 1.13 -25.08 24.06
C ILE A 97 1.47 -23.77 24.76
N GLU A 98 0.52 -23.16 25.47
CA GLU A 98 0.73 -21.93 26.24
C GLU A 98 1.74 -22.13 27.38
N ALA A 99 1.67 -23.24 28.11
CA ALA A 99 2.64 -23.62 29.14
C ALA A 99 4.05 -23.84 28.55
N LYS A 100 4.17 -24.53 27.42
CA LYS A 100 5.45 -24.70 26.71
C LYS A 100 6.02 -23.36 26.25
N MET A 101 5.16 -22.45 25.77
CA MET A 101 5.57 -21.09 25.40
C MET A 101 5.96 -20.23 26.60
N ALA A 102 5.40 -20.47 27.79
CA ALA A 102 5.77 -19.75 29.01
C ALA A 102 7.11 -20.23 29.60
N GLY A 103 7.36 -21.54 29.58
CA GLY A 103 8.61 -22.14 30.06
C GLY A 103 9.78 -21.95 29.11
N SER A 104 9.51 -21.95 27.80
CA SER A 104 10.51 -21.56 26.81
C SER A 104 10.61 -20.03 26.84
N ARG A 105 11.80 -19.47 27.04
CA ARG A 105 12.08 -18.03 26.76
C ARG A 105 11.98 -17.71 25.25
N CYS A 106 11.04 -18.34 24.55
CA CYS A 106 10.69 -18.08 23.19
C CYS A 106 10.05 -16.70 23.15
N LEU A 107 10.90 -15.68 22.95
CA LEU A 107 10.51 -14.32 22.58
C LEU A 107 9.55 -14.44 21.39
N GLN A 108 8.25 -14.43 21.68
CA GLN A 108 7.20 -14.75 20.75
C GLN A 108 7.20 -13.67 19.67
N ARG A 109 7.92 -13.94 18.58
CA ARG A 109 7.93 -13.12 17.39
C ARG A 109 6.55 -13.23 16.79
N ARG A 110 5.67 -12.25 17.07
CA ARG A 110 4.44 -12.06 16.30
C ARG A 110 4.84 -11.93 14.83
N GLY A 111 4.66 -13.02 14.09
CA GLY A 111 4.89 -13.09 12.65
C GLY A 111 4.15 -11.95 11.96
N GLY A 112 4.91 -11.08 11.31
CA GLY A 112 4.40 -9.89 10.62
C GLY A 112 5.20 -8.61 10.87
N ARG A 113 6.10 -8.58 11.86
CA ARG A 113 7.05 -7.47 12.03
C ARG A 113 8.44 -7.95 11.62
N ALA A 114 9.15 -7.12 10.85
CA ALA A 114 10.47 -7.44 10.31
C ALA A 114 11.39 -8.03 11.40
N ARG A 115 12.21 -9.02 11.01
CA ARG A 115 13.23 -9.67 11.83
C ARG A 115 14.10 -8.56 12.46
N GLY A 116 13.87 -8.21 13.72
CA GLY A 116 14.53 -7.08 14.42
C GLY A 116 13.61 -6.08 15.12
N ALA A 117 12.29 -6.11 14.88
CA ALA A 117 11.35 -5.27 15.61
C ALA A 117 10.84 -5.98 16.87
N GLU A 118 11.65 -6.04 17.92
CA GLU A 118 11.14 -6.41 19.25
C GLU A 118 9.96 -5.50 19.60
N GLY A 119 8.92 -6.05 20.21
CA GLY A 119 7.85 -5.23 20.78
C GLY A 119 8.39 -4.36 21.91
N PHE A 120 7.73 -3.23 22.17
CA PHE A 120 7.97 -2.48 23.40
C PHE A 120 7.38 -3.27 24.57
N SER A 121 8.25 -3.72 25.47
CA SER A 121 7.87 -4.29 26.76
C SER A 121 7.20 -3.23 27.65
N ALA A 122 6.58 -3.64 28.75
CA ALA A 122 6.05 -2.70 29.74
C ALA A 122 7.18 -1.84 30.34
N ALA A 123 8.35 -2.43 30.59
CA ALA A 123 9.52 -1.73 31.10
C ALA A 123 10.09 -0.74 30.07
N ASP A 124 10.13 -1.09 28.78
CA ASP A 124 10.51 -0.15 27.72
C ASP A 124 9.54 1.02 27.67
N SER A 125 8.24 0.73 27.82
CA SER A 125 7.18 1.72 27.77
C SER A 125 7.35 2.76 28.88
N GLN A 126 7.60 2.29 30.10
CA GLN A 126 7.88 3.12 31.28
C GLN A 126 9.17 3.93 31.11
N ALA A 127 10.25 3.33 30.61
CA ALA A 127 11.49 4.05 30.35
C ALA A 127 11.31 5.19 29.33
N ILE A 128 10.59 4.94 28.23
CA ILE A 128 10.28 5.97 27.24
C ILE A 128 9.51 7.13 27.87
N LEU A 129 8.49 6.84 28.69
CA LEU A 129 7.68 7.87 29.34
C LEU A 129 8.52 8.73 30.31
N ARG A 130 9.42 8.11 31.09
CA ARG A 130 10.36 8.84 31.96
C ARG A 130 11.29 9.75 31.15
N THR A 131 11.93 9.23 30.10
CA THR A 131 12.84 10.03 29.26
C THR A 131 12.12 11.19 28.57
N VAL A 132 10.89 10.98 28.09
CA VAL A 132 10.08 12.08 27.50
C VAL A 132 9.75 13.14 28.54
N ARG A 133 9.45 12.75 29.79
CA ARG A 133 9.16 13.68 30.89
C ARG A 133 10.38 14.50 31.32
N GLU A 134 11.57 13.90 31.32
CA GLU A 134 12.83 14.59 31.64
C GLU A 134 13.23 15.64 30.59
N LEU A 135 12.86 15.42 29.32
CA LEU A 135 13.22 16.31 28.19
C LEU A 135 12.10 17.30 27.82
N LEU A 136 11.21 17.62 28.74
CA LEU A 136 10.10 18.55 28.48
C LEU A 136 10.57 20.01 28.38
N PRO A 137 10.08 20.79 27.39
CA PRO A 137 9.10 20.42 26.37
C PRO A 137 9.72 19.68 25.17
N VAL A 138 9.05 18.62 24.69
CA VAL A 138 9.51 17.84 23.53
C VAL A 138 8.85 18.35 22.24
N THR A 139 9.64 18.99 21.37
CA THR A 139 9.18 19.43 20.05
C THR A 139 9.28 18.32 18.98
N ARG A 140 9.08 18.66 17.71
CA ARG A 140 9.15 17.68 16.61
C ARG A 140 10.57 17.15 16.39
N SER A 141 11.60 17.97 16.61
CA SER A 141 13.02 17.63 16.44
C SER A 141 13.60 16.83 17.59
N ASP A 142 13.06 16.99 18.79
CA ASP A 142 13.73 16.54 20.02
C ASP A 142 13.56 15.05 20.28
N TRP A 143 12.75 14.36 19.46
CA TRP A 143 12.59 12.91 19.54
C TRP A 143 13.88 12.13 19.28
N GLU A 144 14.84 12.71 18.55
CA GLU A 144 16.16 12.09 18.40
C GLU A 144 16.97 12.17 19.69
N GLN A 145 16.85 13.28 20.44
CA GLN A 145 17.46 13.41 21.77
C GLN A 145 16.80 12.46 22.77
N VAL A 146 15.47 12.33 22.74
CA VAL A 146 14.73 11.33 23.53
C VAL A 146 15.24 9.92 23.22
N ALA A 147 15.48 9.59 21.95
CA ALA A 147 16.02 8.30 21.56
C ALA A 147 17.45 8.06 22.06
N GLN A 148 18.32 9.08 21.99
CA GLN A 148 19.68 9.00 22.52
C GLN A 148 19.68 8.77 24.03
N GLU A 149 18.90 9.54 24.80
CA GLU A 149 18.82 9.37 26.25
C GLU A 149 18.15 8.05 26.63
N TYR A 150 17.09 7.63 25.94
CA TYR A 150 16.49 6.30 26.14
C TYR A 150 17.53 5.18 25.91
N CYS A 151 18.32 5.28 24.83
CA CYS A 151 19.33 4.29 24.52
C CYS A 151 20.43 4.25 25.59
N LYS A 152 20.89 5.42 26.02
CA LYS A 152 21.96 5.59 27.01
C LYS A 152 21.54 5.15 28.42
N VAL A 153 20.40 5.61 28.89
CA VAL A 153 19.94 5.42 30.28
C VAL A 153 19.29 4.06 30.48
N TYR A 154 18.60 3.54 29.47
CA TYR A 154 17.81 2.32 29.62
C TYR A 154 18.19 1.20 28.67
N ALA A 155 18.26 1.45 27.35
CA ALA A 155 18.39 0.35 26.41
C ALA A 155 19.74 -0.39 26.52
N VAL A 156 20.86 0.34 26.53
CA VAL A 156 22.21 -0.25 26.61
C VAL A 156 22.43 -0.99 27.93
N PRO A 157 22.10 -0.42 29.13
CA PRO A 157 22.26 -1.14 30.39
C PRO A 157 21.41 -2.41 30.53
N ASN A 158 20.30 -2.51 29.81
CA ASN A 158 19.35 -3.63 29.89
C ASN A 158 19.42 -4.57 28.67
N ASP A 159 20.47 -4.47 27.85
CA ASP A 159 20.66 -5.25 26.61
C ASP A 159 19.42 -5.22 25.68
N ARG A 160 18.78 -4.05 25.60
CA ARG A 160 17.63 -3.81 24.72
C ARG A 160 18.11 -3.18 23.41
N LEU A 161 17.39 -3.48 22.33
CA LEU A 161 17.66 -2.89 21.02
C LEU A 161 17.51 -1.37 21.05
N SER A 162 18.54 -0.66 20.58
CA SER A 162 18.50 0.78 20.34
C SER A 162 17.37 1.13 19.36
N ARG A 163 16.68 2.25 19.63
CA ARG A 163 15.53 2.73 18.83
C ARG A 163 15.80 4.14 18.35
N ASP A 164 15.25 4.46 17.18
CA ASP A 164 15.31 5.81 16.61
C ASP A 164 14.18 6.70 17.14
N GLY A 165 14.34 8.02 17.02
CA GLY A 165 13.34 8.98 17.49
C GLY A 165 11.98 8.80 16.82
N ILE A 166 11.94 8.33 15.56
CA ILE A 166 10.71 8.10 14.81
C ILE A 166 9.90 6.95 15.43
N SER A 167 10.54 5.83 15.79
CA SER A 167 9.89 4.69 16.43
C SER A 167 9.32 5.06 17.79
N LEU A 168 10.11 5.76 18.64
CA LEU A 168 9.65 6.20 19.96
C LEU A 168 8.47 7.17 19.86
N LYS A 169 8.55 8.15 18.95
CA LYS A 169 7.46 9.08 18.67
C LYS A 169 6.20 8.37 18.20
N SER A 170 6.34 7.41 17.29
CA SER A 170 5.21 6.65 16.78
C SER A 170 4.57 5.82 17.90
N LYS A 171 5.38 5.24 18.79
CA LYS A 171 4.89 4.50 19.95
C LYS A 171 4.13 5.41 20.92
N PHE A 172 4.70 6.56 21.27
CA PHE A 172 4.06 7.55 22.14
C PHE A 172 2.72 8.04 21.56
N ARG A 173 2.69 8.40 20.27
CA ARG A 173 1.44 8.77 19.58
C ARG A 173 0.42 7.64 19.54
N ASN A 174 0.85 6.39 19.44
CA ASN A 174 -0.07 5.25 19.46
C ASN A 174 -0.70 5.06 20.84
N TRP A 175 -0.03 5.41 21.94
CA TRP A 175 -0.67 5.45 23.26
C TRP A 175 -1.78 6.51 23.29
N LEU A 176 -1.51 7.70 22.77
CA LEU A 176 -2.50 8.79 22.71
C LEU A 176 -3.69 8.50 21.78
N LYS A 177 -3.53 7.61 20.80
CA LYS A 177 -4.59 7.27 19.82
C LYS A 177 -5.48 6.10 20.23
N ASN A 178 -4.96 5.15 21.01
CA ASN A 178 -5.62 3.87 21.27
C ASN A 178 -6.52 3.88 22.52
N ASP A 179 -6.97 5.05 22.95
CA ASP A 179 -7.76 5.26 24.17
C ASP A 179 -9.25 4.81 24.06
N VAL A 180 -9.52 3.81 23.20
CA VAL A 180 -10.88 3.35 22.87
C VAL A 180 -11.11 1.89 23.31
N GLY A 181 -10.12 1.26 23.95
CA GLY A 181 -10.28 -0.07 24.55
C GLY A 181 -10.83 0.04 25.98
N ALA A 182 -11.77 -0.84 26.35
CA ALA A 182 -12.53 -0.82 27.61
C ALA A 182 -11.73 -0.90 28.92
N VAL A 183 -10.39 -0.96 28.88
CA VAL A 183 -9.53 -0.90 30.07
C VAL A 183 -8.33 0.00 29.77
N PRO A 184 -8.27 1.22 30.32
CA PRO A 184 -7.14 2.13 30.12
C PRO A 184 -5.89 1.52 30.77
N ARG A 185 -4.83 1.38 29.96
CA ARG A 185 -3.54 0.89 30.47
C ARG A 185 -2.82 2.02 31.20
N ALA A 186 -2.07 1.69 32.24
CA ALA A 186 -1.33 2.67 33.04
C ALA A 186 -0.42 3.57 32.19
N GLU A 187 0.22 3.02 31.15
CA GLU A 187 1.10 3.76 30.25
C GLU A 187 0.35 4.78 29.38
N VAL A 188 -0.93 4.55 29.09
CA VAL A 188 -1.77 5.49 28.32
C VAL A 188 -2.11 6.71 29.17
N ASN A 189 -2.52 6.49 30.43
CA ASN A 189 -2.80 7.57 31.38
C ASN A 189 -1.56 8.44 31.61
N GLU A 190 -0.40 7.80 31.76
CA GLU A 190 0.86 8.52 31.95
C GLU A 190 1.28 9.30 30.69
N ALA A 191 1.10 8.73 29.50
CA ALA A 191 1.36 9.44 28.24
C ALA A 191 0.45 10.66 28.07
N LEU A 192 -0.83 10.56 28.46
CA LEU A 192 -1.77 11.67 28.44
C LEU A 192 -1.35 12.78 29.40
N ALA A 193 -0.94 12.43 30.63
CA ALA A 193 -0.43 13.39 31.61
C ALA A 193 0.80 14.13 31.09
N ILE A 194 1.77 13.42 30.50
CA ILE A 194 2.95 14.02 29.86
C ILE A 194 2.54 14.94 28.70
N CYS A 195 1.55 14.55 27.89
CA CYS A 195 1.06 15.38 26.79
C CYS A 195 0.44 16.70 27.30
N MET A 196 -0.32 16.66 28.40
CA MET A 196 -0.84 17.86 29.04
C MET A 196 0.29 18.76 29.55
N GLU A 197 1.34 18.18 30.14
CA GLU A 197 2.52 18.92 30.61
C GLU A 197 3.30 19.58 29.46
N ILE A 198 3.48 18.87 28.33
CA ILE A 198 4.06 19.44 27.10
C ILE A 198 3.28 20.68 26.68
N ASN A 199 1.95 20.59 26.60
CA ASN A 199 1.11 21.70 26.17
C ASN A 199 1.17 22.88 27.15
N ALA A 200 1.20 22.61 28.46
CA ALA A 200 1.33 23.65 29.48
C ALA A 200 2.66 24.41 29.35
N LYS A 201 3.79 23.72 29.24
CA LYS A 201 5.12 24.33 29.07
C LYS A 201 5.26 25.08 27.75
N MET A 202 4.71 24.53 26.67
CA MET A 202 4.70 25.20 25.36
C MET A 202 3.87 26.49 25.36
N ASN A 203 2.85 26.59 26.21
CA ASN A 203 2.05 27.82 26.36
C ASN A 203 2.72 28.84 27.29
N GLN A 204 3.46 28.40 28.32
CA GLN A 204 4.23 29.29 29.19
C GLN A 204 5.32 30.05 28.43
N GLY A 205 6.03 29.39 27.51
CA GLY A 205 7.07 30.04 26.70
C GLY A 205 6.55 31.22 25.87
N LYS A 206 5.32 31.13 25.35
CA LYS A 206 4.71 32.21 24.55
C LYS A 206 4.35 33.44 25.37
N ASN A 207 4.00 33.26 26.64
CA ASN A 207 3.63 34.38 27.51
C ASN A 207 4.86 35.15 28.03
N VAL A 208 6.02 34.49 28.14
CA VAL A 208 7.28 35.14 28.54
C VAL A 208 7.81 36.04 27.41
N GLU A 209 7.73 35.58 26.15
CA GLU A 209 8.17 36.34 24.97
C GLU A 209 7.39 37.67 24.80
N LEU A 210 6.09 37.68 25.13
CA LEU A 210 5.25 38.88 25.10
C LEU A 210 5.56 39.91 26.22
N MET A 211 6.07 39.48 27.37
CA MET A 211 6.44 40.41 28.44
C MET A 211 7.83 41.03 28.25
N GLU A 212 8.74 40.36 27.52
CA GLU A 212 10.06 40.94 27.21
C GLU A 212 9.98 42.03 26.14
N ASP A 213 9.11 41.89 25.13
CA ASP A 213 8.90 42.95 24.12
C ASP A 213 8.24 44.21 24.71
N SER A 214 7.34 44.08 25.69
CA SER A 214 6.73 45.24 26.37
C SER A 214 7.71 46.01 27.29
N ARG A 215 8.88 45.46 27.60
CA ARG A 215 9.92 46.16 28.39
C ARG A 215 10.87 47.00 27.54
N LEU A 216 10.98 46.73 26.24
CA LEU A 216 11.87 47.48 25.35
C LEU A 216 11.22 48.76 24.78
N GLU A 217 9.90 48.86 24.71
CA GLU A 217 9.23 50.10 24.27
C GLU A 217 9.15 51.19 25.35
N LYS A 218 9.34 50.87 26.64
CA LYS A 218 9.24 51.87 27.72
C LYS A 218 10.51 52.67 28.02
N VAL A 219 11.60 52.45 27.28
CA VAL A 219 12.88 53.17 27.49
C VAL A 219 13.12 54.28 26.45
N VAL A 220 12.32 54.38 25.37
CA VAL A 220 12.56 55.40 24.32
C VAL A 220 11.65 56.64 24.45
N VAL A 221 10.58 56.61 25.26
CA VAL A 221 9.72 57.79 25.46
C VAL A 221 10.01 58.45 26.80
N SER A 222 11.20 59.02 26.93
CA SER A 222 11.51 59.97 28.01
C SER A 222 12.57 60.98 27.57
N ARG A 223 12.39 61.60 26.39
CA ARG A 223 13.09 62.83 25.99
C ARG A 223 12.41 63.49 24.77
N ARG A 224 11.37 64.27 25.03
CA ARG A 224 11.03 65.55 24.37
C ARG A 224 9.62 65.96 24.79
N ALA A 225 9.55 66.66 25.92
CA ALA A 225 8.64 67.77 26.01
C ALA A 225 9.34 68.95 25.31
N GLU A 226 8.65 69.56 24.35
CA GLU A 226 8.41 71.01 24.28
C GLU A 226 8.05 71.41 22.84
N ASP A 227 6.93 72.14 22.80
CA ASP A 227 6.61 73.23 21.91
C ASP A 227 6.02 73.03 20.51
N VAL A 228 5.07 73.95 20.30
CA VAL A 228 4.51 74.55 19.09
C VAL A 228 3.08 74.13 18.73
N GLU A 229 2.22 75.11 19.03
CA GLU A 229 0.82 75.29 18.69
C GLU A 229 0.50 75.37 17.19
N GLU A 230 -0.81 75.34 16.92
CA GLU A 230 -1.53 76.03 15.85
C GLU A 230 -1.20 75.68 14.38
N ARG A 231 -2.21 75.19 13.64
CA ARG A 231 -3.05 76.04 12.76
C ARG A 231 -4.07 75.21 11.98
N ASN A 232 -5.31 75.73 11.98
CA ASN A 232 -6.50 75.28 11.26
C ASN A 232 -6.42 75.47 9.72
N THR A 233 -7.52 75.01 9.08
CA THR A 233 -8.08 75.23 7.71
C THR A 233 -7.78 74.06 6.75
N ASP A 234 -8.70 73.13 6.48
CA ASP A 234 -10.06 73.20 5.90
C ASP A 234 -10.09 73.57 4.40
N THR A 235 -11.03 72.94 3.69
CA THR A 235 -11.59 73.25 2.36
C THR A 235 -10.87 72.77 1.08
N THR A 236 -11.45 71.74 0.43
CA THR A 236 -12.25 71.83 -0.82
C THR A 236 -11.98 70.68 -1.81
N GLU A 237 -13.04 69.89 -2.07
CA GLU A 237 -13.19 68.98 -3.21
C GLU A 237 -13.29 69.74 -4.55
N VAL A 238 -12.66 69.27 -5.63
CA VAL A 238 -13.26 69.27 -6.98
C VAL A 238 -12.76 68.06 -7.79
N ARG A 239 -13.74 67.37 -8.39
CA ARG A 239 -13.67 66.29 -9.40
C ARG A 239 -12.97 66.68 -10.71
N ALA A 240 -12.39 65.70 -11.40
CA ALA A 240 -12.77 65.21 -12.75
C ALA A 240 -11.53 64.62 -13.48
N VAL A 241 -11.58 63.35 -13.94
CA VAL A 241 -11.72 62.92 -15.37
C VAL A 241 -10.42 63.21 -16.15
N GLU A 242 -9.75 62.35 -16.93
CA GLU A 242 -9.83 60.95 -17.37
C GLU A 242 -8.62 60.78 -18.34
N THR A 243 -8.34 59.55 -18.77
CA THR A 243 -7.54 59.14 -19.96
C THR A 243 -6.01 59.04 -19.90
N ALA A 244 -5.59 57.78 -20.07
CA ALA A 244 -4.76 57.22 -21.14
C ALA A 244 -3.23 57.47 -21.24
N ASP A 245 -2.56 56.33 -21.31
CA ASP A 245 -1.48 55.92 -22.22
C ASP A 245 0.01 56.26 -22.00
N ALA A 246 0.78 55.18 -22.22
CA ALA A 246 2.14 55.06 -22.77
C ALA A 246 3.33 55.61 -21.96
N HIS A 247 4.24 54.72 -21.52
CA HIS A 247 5.53 54.38 -22.17
C HIS A 247 6.58 55.49 -21.94
N GLU A 248 7.67 55.28 -21.20
CA GLU A 248 8.92 54.73 -21.74
C GLU A 248 9.96 54.43 -20.64
N ASP A 249 10.95 53.64 -21.06
CA ASP A 249 12.13 53.14 -20.39
C ASP A 249 13.00 54.18 -19.67
N SER A 250 13.66 53.78 -18.57
CA SER A 250 15.08 54.05 -18.37
C SER A 250 15.69 53.30 -17.18
N THR A 251 16.68 52.49 -17.53
CA THR A 251 17.87 52.03 -16.81
C THR A 251 18.39 52.97 -15.70
N THR A 252 18.77 52.39 -14.55
CA THR A 252 20.04 52.61 -13.80
C THR A 252 20.01 51.75 -12.52
N SER A 253 20.91 50.77 -12.37
CA SER A 253 22.14 50.89 -11.57
C SER A 253 21.92 51.24 -10.09
N SER A 254 22.08 50.29 -9.18
CA SER A 254 22.98 50.45 -8.02
C SER A 254 23.19 49.16 -7.22
N GLU A 255 24.36 49.12 -6.61
CA GLU A 255 25.05 48.01 -5.99
C GLU A 255 24.52 47.61 -4.59
N SER A 256 24.69 46.32 -4.29
CA SER A 256 25.22 45.77 -3.03
C SER A 256 24.60 46.16 -1.67
N ARG A 257 24.02 45.17 -0.96
CA ARG A 257 24.58 44.64 0.32
C ARG A 257 23.64 43.63 0.99
N GLY A 258 24.13 42.38 1.09
CA GLY A 258 24.08 41.56 2.31
C GLY A 258 22.72 41.13 2.88
N LYS A 259 21.98 40.26 2.17
CA LYS A 259 20.93 39.44 2.82
C LYS A 259 21.51 38.09 3.25
N ARG A 260 21.49 37.88 4.57
CA ARG A 260 21.87 36.64 5.26
C ARG A 260 21.09 35.47 4.65
N PHE A 261 21.81 34.42 4.25
CA PHE A 261 21.22 33.15 3.86
C PHE A 261 20.50 32.54 5.07
N VAL A 262 19.18 32.72 5.11
CA VAL A 262 18.29 31.88 5.92
C VAL A 262 18.35 30.49 5.29
N ASN A 263 19.06 29.58 5.95
CA ASN A 263 19.08 28.16 5.60
C ASN A 263 17.68 27.58 5.83
N GLU A 264 16.83 27.69 4.83
CA GLU A 264 15.52 27.05 4.82
C GLU A 264 15.72 25.52 4.72
N PRO A 265 15.11 24.72 5.62
CA PRO A 265 15.31 23.29 5.63
C PRO A 265 14.76 22.68 4.34
N ARG A 266 15.65 22.14 3.50
CA ARG A 266 15.31 21.39 2.28
C ARG A 266 14.33 20.26 2.65
N ARG A 267 13.03 20.51 2.47
CA ARG A 267 11.97 19.51 2.51
C ARG A 267 12.35 18.42 1.51
N GLY A 268 12.48 17.18 1.99
CA GLY A 268 12.63 16.01 1.15
C GLY A 268 11.60 16.05 0.03
N GLY A 269 12.10 16.03 -1.21
CA GLY A 269 11.29 16.15 -2.42
C GLY A 269 10.20 15.11 -2.40
N ARG A 270 8.95 15.58 -2.36
CA ARG A 270 7.81 14.76 -2.77
C ARG A 270 8.10 14.33 -4.20
N THR A 271 8.09 13.02 -4.45
CA THR A 271 8.26 12.47 -5.81
C THR A 271 7.33 13.22 -6.75
N VAL A 272 7.88 13.75 -7.85
CA VAL A 272 7.14 14.37 -8.94
C VAL A 272 5.98 13.45 -9.30
N GLY A 273 4.73 13.90 -9.08
CA GLY A 273 3.51 13.08 -9.21
C GLY A 273 2.71 12.85 -7.93
N SER A 274 3.20 13.25 -6.75
CA SER A 274 2.40 13.19 -5.50
C SER A 274 1.55 14.44 -5.28
N GLU A 275 0.99 15.02 -6.34
CA GLU A 275 -0.06 16.01 -6.15
C GLU A 275 -1.20 15.34 -5.38
N GLY A 276 -1.70 15.98 -4.33
CA GLY A 276 -2.89 15.50 -3.64
C GLY A 276 -4.12 15.56 -4.55
N TYR A 277 -5.18 14.84 -4.20
CA TYR A 277 -6.49 15.07 -4.81
C TYR A 277 -7.05 16.38 -4.26
N SER A 278 -7.16 17.39 -5.12
CA SER A 278 -7.83 18.66 -4.81
C SER A 278 -9.32 18.41 -4.53
N GLN A 279 -10.04 19.42 -4.06
CA GLN A 279 -11.49 19.29 -3.86
C GLN A 279 -12.22 19.05 -5.18
N ALA A 280 -11.86 19.77 -6.23
CA ALA A 280 -12.38 19.57 -7.58
C ALA A 280 -12.08 18.15 -8.09
N ASP A 281 -10.87 17.62 -7.84
CA ASP A 281 -10.52 16.25 -8.24
C ASP A 281 -11.42 15.20 -7.56
N LYS A 282 -11.81 15.41 -6.30
CA LYS A 282 -12.69 14.49 -5.57
C LYS A 282 -14.10 14.51 -6.17
N TRP A 283 -14.66 15.69 -6.44
CA TRP A 283 -15.98 15.83 -7.05
C TRP A 283 -16.03 15.25 -8.47
N ALA A 284 -15.02 15.53 -9.29
CA ALA A 284 -14.92 14.95 -10.62
C ALA A 284 -14.83 13.42 -10.57
N LEU A 285 -14.05 12.87 -9.63
CA LEU A 285 -13.99 11.43 -9.40
C LEU A 285 -15.35 10.85 -9.01
N ILE A 286 -16.03 11.45 -8.02
CA ILE A 286 -17.35 10.99 -7.57
C ILE A 286 -18.36 11.02 -8.73
N SER A 287 -18.38 12.08 -9.53
CA SER A 287 -19.24 12.21 -10.70
C SER A 287 -18.97 11.12 -11.76
N CYS A 288 -17.70 10.83 -12.04
CA CYS A 288 -17.32 9.74 -12.94
C CYS A 288 -17.75 8.36 -12.42
N VAL A 289 -17.61 8.10 -11.11
CA VAL A 289 -18.04 6.85 -10.50
C VAL A 289 -19.57 6.73 -10.52
N LYS A 290 -20.29 7.81 -10.23
CA LYS A 290 -21.76 7.88 -10.28
C LYS A 290 -22.30 7.58 -11.69
N LYS A 291 -21.60 8.06 -12.74
CA LYS A 291 -21.99 7.82 -14.14
C LYS A 291 -21.79 6.37 -14.59
N VAL A 292 -20.78 5.66 -14.06
CA VAL A 292 -20.42 4.31 -14.52
C VAL A 292 -20.97 3.20 -13.62
N LEU A 293 -21.15 3.46 -12.32
CA LEU A 293 -21.52 2.49 -11.29
C LEU A 293 -20.71 1.18 -11.37
N PRO A 294 -19.40 1.24 -11.09
CA PRO A 294 -18.48 0.17 -11.45
C PRO A 294 -18.68 -1.10 -10.59
N SER A 295 -19.19 -2.17 -11.23
CA SER A 295 -19.40 -3.50 -10.65
C SER A 295 -18.22 -4.49 -10.78
N GLY A 296 -17.15 -4.14 -11.50
CA GLY A 296 -16.05 -5.05 -11.82
C GLY A 296 -14.78 -4.35 -12.32
N PRO A 297 -13.68 -5.09 -12.59
CA PRO A 297 -12.40 -4.50 -12.98
C PRO A 297 -12.48 -3.61 -14.22
N THR A 298 -13.21 -4.05 -15.25
CA THR A 298 -13.39 -3.36 -16.53
C THR A 298 -14.16 -2.05 -16.39
N SER A 299 -15.20 -2.00 -15.55
CA SER A 299 -15.97 -0.77 -15.34
C SER A 299 -15.16 0.30 -14.58
N TRP A 300 -14.20 -0.11 -13.74
CA TRP A 300 -13.26 0.85 -13.15
C TRP A 300 -12.26 1.46 -14.15
N GLU A 301 -11.89 0.74 -15.21
CA GLU A 301 -11.07 1.31 -16.29
C GLU A 301 -11.84 2.40 -17.04
N ARG A 302 -13.15 2.19 -17.24
CA ARG A 302 -14.03 3.22 -17.81
C ARG A 302 -14.14 4.46 -16.92
N VAL A 303 -14.22 4.30 -15.60
CA VAL A 303 -14.16 5.43 -14.65
C VAL A 303 -12.84 6.19 -14.79
N LEU A 304 -11.71 5.48 -14.89
CA LEU A 304 -10.41 6.11 -15.07
C LEU A 304 -10.32 6.90 -16.39
N GLN A 305 -10.78 6.31 -17.49
CA GLN A 305 -10.82 6.99 -18.79
C GLN A 305 -11.67 8.26 -18.74
N LEU A 306 -12.88 8.19 -18.17
CA LEU A 306 -13.75 9.36 -18.00
C LEU A 306 -13.11 10.45 -17.14
N TYR A 307 -12.46 10.07 -16.03
CA TYR A 307 -11.75 11.03 -15.18
C TYR A 307 -10.60 11.72 -15.92
N ARG A 308 -9.85 10.98 -16.74
CA ARG A 308 -8.75 11.56 -17.53
C ARG A 308 -9.25 12.52 -18.59
N MET A 309 -10.24 12.09 -19.38
CA MET A 309 -10.78 12.88 -20.49
C MET A 309 -11.52 14.12 -20.01
N ASN A 310 -12.34 14.00 -18.97
CA ASN A 310 -13.23 15.09 -18.55
C ASN A 310 -12.60 16.03 -17.53
N HIS A 311 -11.57 15.60 -16.80
CA HIS A 311 -11.02 16.39 -15.69
C HIS A 311 -9.50 16.50 -15.70
N ALA A 312 -8.76 15.39 -15.78
CA ALA A 312 -7.31 15.46 -15.62
C ALA A 312 -6.61 16.19 -16.78
N ILE A 313 -6.96 15.87 -18.03
CA ILE A 313 -6.36 16.49 -19.22
C ILE A 313 -6.75 17.97 -19.35
N PRO A 314 -8.03 18.37 -19.24
CA PRO A 314 -8.42 19.77 -19.39
C PRO A 314 -7.86 20.70 -18.30
N ASN A 315 -7.55 20.17 -17.11
CA ASN A 315 -7.05 20.95 -15.98
C ASN A 315 -5.53 20.77 -15.74
N ASP A 316 -4.80 20.22 -16.72
CA ASP A 316 -3.37 19.92 -16.65
C ASP A 316 -2.93 19.22 -15.35
N ARG A 317 -3.74 18.25 -14.90
CA ARG A 317 -3.50 17.50 -13.66
C ARG A 317 -2.67 16.26 -13.96
N ALA A 318 -1.84 15.87 -12.98
CA ALA A 318 -1.07 14.64 -13.07
C ALA A 318 -1.96 13.40 -13.34
N GLN A 319 -1.61 12.64 -14.38
CA GLN A 319 -2.35 11.45 -14.79
C GLN A 319 -2.33 10.38 -13.69
N ARG A 320 -3.52 10.00 -13.21
CA ARG A 320 -3.68 8.97 -12.17
C ARG A 320 -3.70 7.59 -12.78
N ASN A 321 -3.33 6.58 -11.98
CA ASN A 321 -3.47 5.17 -12.35
C ASN A 321 -4.77 4.58 -11.76
N LEU A 322 -5.15 3.41 -12.26
CA LEU A 322 -6.38 2.70 -11.85
C LEU A 322 -6.43 2.47 -10.34
N THR A 323 -5.30 2.05 -9.76
CA THR A 323 -5.17 1.78 -8.31
C THR A 323 -5.38 3.04 -7.48
N GLY A 324 -4.86 4.18 -7.93
CA GLY A 324 -5.00 5.48 -7.26
C GLY A 324 -6.45 5.96 -7.23
N ILE A 325 -7.15 5.85 -8.36
CA ILE A 325 -8.58 6.17 -8.49
C ILE A 325 -9.43 5.29 -7.55
N LYS A 326 -9.27 3.96 -7.62
CA LYS A 326 -9.97 3.00 -6.74
C LYS A 326 -9.69 3.28 -5.26
N SER A 327 -8.40 3.44 -4.91
CA SER A 327 -7.98 3.69 -3.53
C SER A 327 -8.53 5.01 -3.02
N LYS A 328 -8.55 6.07 -3.85
CA LYS A 328 -9.05 7.37 -3.43
C LYS A 328 -10.55 7.35 -3.19
N PHE A 329 -11.33 6.76 -4.09
CA PHE A 329 -12.78 6.61 -3.88
C PHE A 329 -13.07 5.79 -2.62
N ARG A 330 -12.37 4.68 -2.41
CA ARG A 330 -12.49 3.88 -1.18
C ARG A 330 -12.15 4.68 0.08
N GLN A 331 -11.14 5.55 0.02
CA GLN A 331 -10.79 6.44 1.13
C GLN A 331 -11.91 7.46 1.41
N LEU A 332 -12.59 7.98 0.39
CA LEU A 332 -13.74 8.87 0.57
C LEU A 332 -14.89 8.12 1.24
N VAL A 333 -15.26 6.94 0.73
CA VAL A 333 -16.34 6.12 1.31
C VAL A 333 -16.06 5.76 2.78
N ASN A 334 -14.83 5.30 3.06
CA ASN A 334 -14.39 4.85 4.39
C ASN A 334 -13.84 5.97 5.26
N TRP A 335 -13.99 7.23 4.86
CA TRP A 335 -13.52 8.34 5.66
C TRP A 335 -14.25 8.30 7.02
N LYS A 336 -13.48 8.25 8.10
CA LYS A 336 -13.99 8.29 9.47
C LYS A 336 -13.52 9.58 10.10
N TYR A 337 -14.37 10.14 10.95
CA TYR A 337 -13.96 11.23 11.81
C TYR A 337 -12.77 10.80 12.65
N SER A 338 -11.76 11.67 12.68
CA SER A 338 -10.80 11.61 13.77
C SER A 338 -11.53 12.12 15.01
N THR A 339 -11.92 11.20 15.89
CA THR A 339 -12.55 11.46 17.19
C THR A 339 -11.83 12.63 17.86
N GLY A 340 -12.47 13.79 17.93
CA GLY A 340 -11.90 15.00 18.55
C GLY A 340 -12.04 16.30 17.75
N MET A 341 -12.39 16.26 16.45
CA MET A 341 -12.83 17.46 15.73
C MET A 341 -14.33 17.37 15.45
N GLY A 342 -15.12 18.06 16.28
CA GLY A 342 -16.54 18.29 16.01
C GLY A 342 -16.69 19.15 14.77
N LYS A 343 -16.82 18.51 13.60
CA LYS A 343 -17.19 19.16 12.34
C LYS A 343 -18.03 18.20 11.51
N THR A 344 -18.95 18.77 10.76
CA THR A 344 -19.87 18.13 9.82
C THR A 344 -19.15 17.21 8.84
N VAL A 345 -19.85 16.18 8.34
CA VAL A 345 -19.25 15.22 7.38
C VAL A 345 -18.99 16.03 6.12
N PRO A 346 -17.78 16.00 5.53
CA PRO A 346 -17.55 16.67 4.26
C PRO A 346 -18.57 16.19 3.22
N GLU A 347 -19.15 17.11 2.48
CA GLU A 347 -20.23 16.81 1.52
C GLU A 347 -19.79 15.75 0.49
N GLU A 348 -18.52 15.80 0.05
CA GLU A 348 -17.95 14.81 -0.88
C GLU A 348 -17.98 13.40 -0.29
N THR A 349 -17.84 13.27 1.02
CA THR A 349 -17.85 11.97 1.70
C THR A 349 -19.28 11.42 1.76
N LEU A 350 -20.27 12.29 1.99
CA LEU A 350 -21.68 11.89 1.95
C LEU A 350 -22.08 11.44 0.55
N GLU A 351 -21.72 12.21 -0.49
CA GLU A 351 -22.02 11.85 -1.87
C GLU A 351 -21.31 10.56 -2.29
N ALA A 352 -20.02 10.39 -1.95
CA ALA A 352 -19.29 9.14 -2.25
C ALA A 352 -19.96 7.91 -1.60
N ARG A 353 -20.50 8.04 -0.38
CA ARG A 353 -21.25 6.96 0.28
C ARG A 353 -22.63 6.73 -0.35
N ALA A 354 -23.29 7.76 -0.86
CA ALA A 354 -24.52 7.60 -1.64
C ALA A 354 -24.24 6.79 -2.92
N VAL A 355 -23.22 7.19 -3.70
CA VAL A 355 -22.80 6.48 -4.90
C VAL A 355 -22.37 5.03 -4.61
N GLN A 356 -21.71 4.76 -3.48
CA GLN A 356 -21.38 3.38 -3.08
C GLN A 356 -22.64 2.53 -2.86
N ARG A 357 -23.70 3.08 -2.26
CA ARG A 357 -24.98 2.36 -2.09
C ARG A 357 -25.61 2.05 -3.44
N ASP A 358 -25.53 2.95 -4.41
CA ASP A 358 -26.04 2.72 -5.77
C ASP A 358 -25.26 1.59 -6.48
N ILE A 359 -23.93 1.57 -6.35
CA ILE A 359 -23.09 0.47 -6.86
C ILE A 359 -23.51 -0.87 -6.24
N ASP A 360 -23.67 -0.91 -4.91
CA ASP A 360 -24.04 -2.12 -4.20
C ASP A 360 -25.45 -2.59 -4.61
N PHE A 361 -26.39 -1.66 -4.80
CA PHE A 361 -27.73 -1.94 -5.30
C PHE A 361 -27.70 -2.56 -6.70
N CYS A 362 -26.98 -1.96 -7.66
CA CYS A 362 -26.80 -2.52 -9.00
C CYS A 362 -26.17 -3.92 -8.96
N LEU A 363 -25.20 -4.15 -8.06
CA LEU A 363 -24.56 -5.46 -7.90
C LEU A 363 -25.54 -6.54 -7.38
N THR A 364 -26.48 -6.16 -6.52
CA THR A 364 -27.52 -7.08 -6.02
C THR A 364 -28.57 -7.40 -7.07
N GLN A 365 -28.99 -6.42 -7.88
CA GLN A 365 -30.00 -6.63 -8.93
C GLN A 365 -29.46 -7.40 -10.14
N GLY A 366 -28.22 -7.12 -10.57
CA GLY A 366 -27.60 -7.80 -11.71
C GLY A 366 -27.43 -9.31 -11.54
N LYS A 367 -27.53 -9.83 -10.31
CA LYS A 367 -27.50 -11.28 -10.05
C LYS A 367 -28.85 -11.98 -10.23
N ARG A 368 -29.96 -11.24 -10.36
CA ARG A 368 -31.31 -11.80 -10.22
C ARG A 368 -32.11 -11.96 -11.52
N GLN A 369 -31.57 -11.61 -12.70
CA GLN A 369 -32.34 -11.61 -13.95
C GLN A 369 -31.80 -12.48 -15.09
N ARG A 370 -30.86 -13.42 -14.85
CA ARG A 370 -30.40 -14.33 -15.91
C ARG A 370 -31.06 -15.72 -15.88
N SER A 371 -32.30 -15.82 -15.44
CA SER A 371 -33.09 -17.06 -15.54
C SER A 371 -34.56 -16.68 -15.66
N GLU A 372 -35.27 -17.26 -16.62
CA GLU A 372 -36.73 -17.13 -16.90
C GLU A 372 -37.16 -16.17 -18.03
N SER A 373 -36.46 -16.12 -19.17
CA SER A 373 -37.06 -15.57 -20.41
C SER A 373 -36.70 -16.38 -21.67
N GLU A 374 -36.71 -17.70 -21.54
CA GLU A 374 -36.77 -18.61 -22.69
C GLU A 374 -37.88 -19.64 -22.41
N SER A 375 -38.82 -19.79 -23.35
CA SER A 375 -40.11 -20.50 -23.30
C SER A 375 -41.28 -19.52 -23.08
N ILE A 376 -41.94 -19.04 -24.13
CA ILE A 376 -42.84 -19.85 -24.95
C ILE A 376 -42.71 -19.48 -26.44
N VAL A 377 -42.41 -20.51 -27.24
CA VAL A 377 -42.66 -20.58 -28.68
C VAL A 377 -44.18 -20.62 -28.89
N SER A 378 -44.74 -19.59 -29.53
CA SER A 378 -46.01 -19.70 -30.23
C SER A 378 -45.81 -19.26 -31.68
N THR A 379 -45.51 -20.27 -32.49
CA THR A 379 -45.48 -20.22 -33.95
C THR A 379 -46.91 -20.24 -34.46
N THR A 380 -47.33 -19.22 -35.20
CA THR A 380 -48.47 -19.33 -36.13
C THR A 380 -48.11 -18.66 -37.45
N HIS A 381 -48.18 -19.47 -38.51
CA HIS A 381 -48.08 -19.15 -39.96
C HIS A 381 -48.96 -17.94 -40.38
N ALA A 382 -48.79 -17.22 -41.50
CA ALA A 382 -48.57 -17.62 -42.91
C ALA A 382 -48.21 -16.35 -43.79
N PRO A 383 -48.29 -16.33 -45.14
CA PRO A 383 -47.16 -16.58 -46.05
C PRO A 383 -46.83 -15.42 -47.05
N GLU A 384 -45.57 -15.45 -47.52
CA GLU A 384 -45.12 -15.36 -48.93
C GLU A 384 -45.69 -14.28 -49.89
N GLU A 385 -44.83 -13.35 -50.34
CA GLU A 385 -44.86 -12.84 -51.73
C GLU A 385 -43.48 -12.30 -52.19
N VAL A 386 -42.75 -13.17 -52.89
CA VAL A 386 -42.11 -13.02 -54.21
C VAL A 386 -41.46 -11.68 -54.65
N SER A 387 -40.20 -11.84 -55.12
CA SER A 387 -39.52 -11.19 -56.26
C SER A 387 -38.43 -10.13 -56.03
N PRO A 388 -37.46 -9.99 -56.98
CA PRO A 388 -36.04 -9.98 -56.68
C PRO A 388 -35.31 -8.76 -57.30
N ASP A 389 -33.97 -8.84 -57.28
CA ASP A 389 -33.06 -8.20 -58.23
C ASP A 389 -32.66 -6.74 -57.94
N ARG A 390 -31.43 -6.55 -57.46
CA ARG A 390 -30.44 -5.70 -58.14
C ARG A 390 -29.04 -5.83 -57.56
N ARG A 391 -28.11 -6.16 -58.47
CA ARG A 391 -26.65 -5.94 -58.39
C ARG A 391 -26.31 -4.46 -58.20
N GLU A 392 -25.16 -4.22 -57.56
CA GLU A 392 -24.06 -3.29 -57.96
C GLU A 392 -23.06 -3.27 -56.78
N GLU A 393 -21.95 -3.99 -56.87
CA GLU A 393 -20.64 -3.46 -57.31
C GLU A 393 -20.23 -2.16 -56.59
N HIS A 394 -19.34 -2.27 -55.59
CA HIS A 394 -18.36 -1.21 -55.35
C HIS A 394 -17.01 -1.80 -54.93
N THR A 395 -16.09 -1.58 -55.86
CA THR A 395 -14.68 -1.96 -55.92
C THR A 395 -13.80 -0.95 -55.17
N LEU A 396 -12.64 -1.42 -54.69
CA LEU A 396 -11.39 -0.71 -54.33
C LEU A 396 -11.36 0.10 -53.02
N HIS A 397 -10.50 -0.31 -52.08
CA HIS A 397 -9.12 0.19 -52.02
C HIS A 397 -8.30 -0.53 -50.94
N LEU A 398 -7.24 -1.22 -51.38
CA LEU A 398 -6.07 -1.58 -50.56
C LEU A 398 -5.35 -0.30 -50.11
N THR A 399 -4.85 -0.30 -48.88
CA THR A 399 -3.52 0.25 -48.56
C THR A 399 -2.83 -0.60 -47.51
N ASP A 400 -1.73 -1.22 -47.93
CA ASP A 400 -0.70 -1.82 -47.10
C ASP A 400 0.00 -0.74 -46.25
N ALA A 401 0.34 -1.09 -45.00
CA ALA A 401 1.26 -0.31 -44.17
C ALA A 401 2.27 -1.23 -43.49
N GLU A 402 3.37 -1.43 -44.23
CA GLU A 402 4.77 -1.57 -43.82
C GLU A 402 5.09 -2.00 -42.37
N THR A 403 5.65 -3.21 -42.29
CA THR A 403 6.49 -3.71 -41.21
C THR A 403 7.83 -2.96 -41.18
N ARG A 404 8.01 -2.06 -40.22
CA ARG A 404 9.32 -1.46 -39.91
C ARG A 404 10.15 -2.37 -38.99
N LYS A 405 11.25 -2.87 -39.56
CA LYS A 405 12.38 -3.51 -38.87
C LYS A 405 13.03 -2.53 -37.87
N SER A 406 13.36 -3.01 -36.68
CA SER A 406 14.22 -2.30 -35.71
C SER A 406 15.43 -3.18 -35.40
N ASP A 407 16.48 -2.98 -36.18
CA ASP A 407 17.85 -3.38 -35.85
C ASP A 407 18.63 -2.11 -35.54
N ASN A 408 18.86 -1.79 -34.26
CA ASN A 408 20.00 -0.94 -33.86
C ASN A 408 20.26 -0.97 -32.35
N VAL A 409 21.01 -1.97 -31.86
CA VAL A 409 21.74 -1.88 -30.59
C VAL A 409 23.06 -2.62 -30.73
N GLU A 410 24.10 -1.96 -31.21
CA GLU A 410 25.46 -2.35 -30.86
C GLU A 410 26.46 -1.21 -31.13
N ARG A 411 27.48 -1.15 -30.28
CA ARG A 411 28.66 -0.25 -30.30
C ARG A 411 28.53 1.04 -29.48
N GLN A 412 29.04 0.97 -28.25
CA GLN A 412 30.22 1.73 -27.84
C GLN A 412 30.56 1.36 -26.38
N ASN A 413 31.70 0.70 -26.15
CA ASN A 413 32.51 0.79 -24.93
C ASN A 413 33.74 -0.14 -25.02
N MET A 414 34.78 0.36 -25.68
CA MET A 414 36.16 -0.15 -25.56
C MET A 414 37.10 0.95 -26.08
N VAL A 415 37.71 1.73 -25.20
CA VAL A 415 39.12 2.18 -25.35
C VAL A 415 39.69 2.41 -23.95
N ALA A 416 40.54 1.49 -23.53
CA ALA A 416 41.58 1.73 -22.55
C ALA A 416 42.89 1.96 -23.34
N ASN A 417 43.66 2.99 -22.94
CA ASN A 417 45.13 3.05 -22.95
C ASN A 417 45.54 4.49 -22.62
N ALA A 418 46.16 4.71 -21.46
CA ALA A 418 47.62 4.64 -21.24
C ALA A 418 48.27 6.00 -21.58
N THR A 419 48.50 6.81 -20.54
CA THR A 419 49.53 7.84 -20.57
C THR A 419 50.32 7.74 -19.27
N GLU A 420 51.50 7.16 -19.41
CA GLU A 420 52.59 7.22 -18.48
C GLU A 420 52.98 8.69 -18.26
N ARG A 421 53.24 9.08 -17.00
CA ARG A 421 54.24 10.12 -16.74
C ARG A 421 54.88 9.96 -15.36
N SER A 422 56.18 9.70 -15.48
CA SER A 422 57.26 9.68 -14.51
C SER A 422 57.24 10.71 -13.38
N VAL A 423 57.67 10.19 -12.23
CA VAL A 423 58.71 10.72 -11.30
C VAL A 423 58.48 12.10 -10.69
N SER A 424 58.14 12.11 -9.40
CA SER A 424 58.77 13.03 -8.45
C SER A 424 58.78 12.39 -7.06
N ALA A 425 59.99 12.12 -6.57
CA ALA A 425 60.23 11.60 -5.25
C ALA A 425 60.01 12.70 -4.22
N HIS A 426 58.91 12.62 -3.48
CA HIS A 426 58.78 13.34 -2.21
C HIS A 426 58.28 12.39 -1.14
N VAL A 427 59.15 12.12 -0.17
CA VAL A 427 58.90 11.36 1.04
C VAL A 427 57.77 12.02 1.84
N PRO A 428 56.60 11.37 2.03
CA PRO A 428 55.56 11.88 2.91
C PRO A 428 55.64 11.18 4.27
N VAL A 429 55.75 12.03 5.29
CA VAL A 429 55.55 11.78 6.71
C VAL A 429 54.29 10.91 6.96
N PRO A 430 54.31 9.96 7.92
CA PRO A 430 53.21 9.04 8.17
C PRO A 430 52.00 9.76 8.77
N VAL A 431 51.03 10.12 7.93
CA VAL A 431 49.74 10.68 8.36
C VAL A 431 48.70 9.58 8.54
N SER A 432 48.24 9.46 9.78
CA SER A 432 47.12 8.68 10.35
C SER A 432 46.20 7.89 9.39
N VAL A 433 46.22 6.55 9.57
CA VAL A 433 45.53 5.49 8.83
C VAL A 433 43.98 5.45 9.00
N VAL A 434 43.37 6.38 9.74
CA VAL A 434 41.96 6.22 10.21
C VAL A 434 40.90 6.71 9.20
N LYS A 435 41.24 7.56 8.21
CA LYS A 435 40.21 8.16 7.31
C LYS A 435 39.88 7.36 6.04
N ARG A 436 40.62 6.29 5.69
CA ARG A 436 40.41 5.53 4.44
C ARG A 436 39.32 4.43 4.52
N ARG A 437 38.74 4.17 5.70
CA ARG A 437 37.72 3.11 5.88
C ARG A 437 36.28 3.51 5.55
N LYS A 438 35.93 4.80 5.46
CA LYS A 438 34.54 5.24 5.22
C LYS A 438 34.08 5.13 3.75
N GLY A 439 34.99 5.14 2.78
CA GLY A 439 34.63 5.05 1.34
C GLY A 439 34.11 3.67 0.93
N ARG A 440 34.74 2.59 1.40
CA ARG A 440 34.37 1.20 1.03
C ARG A 440 32.95 0.81 1.46
N SER A 441 32.41 1.39 2.53
CA SER A 441 31.07 1.08 3.02
C SER A 441 29.94 1.67 2.16
N ARG A 442 30.22 2.73 1.39
CA ARG A 442 29.24 3.30 0.46
C ARG A 442 29.14 2.47 -0.81
N GLU A 443 30.30 2.18 -1.40
CA GLU A 443 30.41 1.34 -2.60
C GLU A 443 29.83 -0.06 -2.37
N GLN A 444 30.06 -0.65 -1.19
CA GLN A 444 29.45 -1.93 -0.82
C GLN A 444 27.91 -1.85 -0.76
N ARG A 445 27.34 -0.77 -0.21
CA ARG A 445 25.88 -0.60 -0.17
C ARG A 445 25.27 -0.38 -1.55
N GLU A 446 25.95 0.37 -2.42
CA GLU A 446 25.52 0.57 -3.81
C GLU A 446 25.59 -0.75 -4.61
N ALA A 447 26.63 -1.57 -4.39
CA ALA A 447 26.73 -2.90 -4.99
C ALA A 447 25.65 -3.88 -4.48
N GLU A 448 25.37 -3.88 -3.17
CA GLU A 448 24.29 -4.69 -2.58
C GLU A 448 22.92 -4.27 -3.11
N GLN A 449 22.68 -2.96 -3.27
CA GLN A 449 21.43 -2.46 -3.85
C GLN A 449 21.30 -2.86 -5.33
N ALA A 450 22.37 -2.72 -6.13
CA ALA A 450 22.36 -3.12 -7.53
C ALA A 450 22.15 -4.64 -7.69
N ALA A 451 22.73 -5.46 -6.81
CA ALA A 451 22.50 -6.90 -6.78
C ALA A 451 21.03 -7.24 -6.47
N TRP A 452 20.43 -6.55 -5.49
CA TRP A 452 19.03 -6.73 -5.14
C TRP A 452 18.07 -6.32 -6.27
N GLU A 453 18.36 -5.22 -6.98
CA GLU A 453 17.58 -4.78 -8.14
C GLU A 453 17.66 -5.77 -9.30
N LYS A 454 18.84 -6.33 -9.59
CA LYS A 454 19.01 -7.41 -10.57
C LYS A 454 18.23 -8.66 -10.20
N GLU A 455 18.29 -9.07 -8.94
CA GLU A 455 17.55 -10.23 -8.43
C GLU A 455 16.03 -10.03 -8.51
N ARG A 456 15.57 -8.81 -8.21
CA ARG A 456 14.16 -8.43 -8.35
C ARG A 456 13.71 -8.47 -9.82
N ALA A 457 14.49 -7.89 -10.73
CA ALA A 457 14.20 -7.88 -12.16
C ALA A 457 14.17 -9.32 -12.73
N MET A 458 15.09 -10.18 -12.29
CA MET A 458 15.09 -11.60 -12.65
C MET A 458 13.80 -12.30 -12.20
N ARG A 459 13.37 -12.10 -10.94
CA ARG A 459 12.10 -12.68 -10.44
C ARG A 459 10.89 -12.13 -11.17
N GLU A 460 10.92 -10.87 -11.58
CA GLU A 460 9.84 -10.25 -12.35
C GLU A 460 9.75 -10.82 -13.76
N LYS A 461 10.90 -10.99 -14.42
CA LYS A 461 10.99 -11.69 -15.71
C LYS A 461 10.46 -13.12 -15.60
N GLN A 462 10.87 -13.88 -14.58
CA GLN A 462 10.36 -15.23 -14.34
C GLN A 462 8.83 -15.27 -14.15
N ARG A 463 8.24 -14.27 -13.48
CA ARG A 463 6.77 -14.16 -13.37
C ARG A 463 6.12 -13.91 -14.73
N MET A 464 6.68 -13.01 -15.54
CA MET A 464 6.15 -12.75 -16.89
C MET A 464 6.24 -13.98 -17.79
N ASP A 465 7.34 -14.73 -17.72
CA ASP A 465 7.53 -15.97 -18.49
C ASP A 465 6.52 -17.06 -18.04
N MET A 466 6.25 -17.16 -16.73
CA MET A 466 5.22 -18.05 -16.17
C MET A 466 3.79 -17.67 -16.61
N ASP A 467 3.47 -16.37 -16.63
CA ASP A 467 2.16 -15.89 -17.09
C ASP A 467 1.98 -16.18 -18.59
N ALA A 468 3.00 -15.92 -19.40
CA ALA A 468 3.00 -16.26 -20.83
C ALA A 468 2.85 -17.77 -21.07
N TRP A 469 3.53 -18.60 -20.29
CA TRP A 469 3.38 -20.06 -20.32
C TRP A 469 1.95 -20.50 -20.04
N THR A 470 1.32 -19.90 -19.03
CA THR A 470 -0.06 -20.20 -18.63
C THR A 470 -1.04 -19.87 -19.76
N ILE A 471 -0.91 -18.68 -20.38
CA ILE A 471 -1.74 -18.25 -21.50
C ILE A 471 -1.62 -19.22 -22.69
N VAL A 472 -0.39 -19.63 -23.04
CA VAL A 472 -0.17 -20.59 -24.14
C VAL A 472 -0.81 -21.95 -23.84
N CYS A 473 -0.68 -22.44 -22.59
CA CYS A 473 -1.28 -23.71 -22.20
C CYS A 473 -2.82 -23.66 -22.18
N ASP A 474 -3.40 -22.53 -21.76
CA ASP A 474 -4.84 -22.34 -21.71
C ASP A 474 -5.43 -22.23 -23.14
N ARG A 475 -4.78 -21.49 -24.05
CA ARG A 475 -5.19 -21.42 -25.46
C ARG A 475 -5.09 -22.76 -26.16
N LEU A 476 -4.01 -23.53 -25.94
CA LEU A 476 -3.90 -24.91 -26.44
C LEU A 476 -5.07 -25.77 -25.95
N ARG A 477 -5.40 -25.72 -24.65
CA ARG A 477 -6.53 -26.48 -24.09
C ARG A 477 -7.88 -26.06 -24.70
N LEU A 478 -8.05 -24.78 -25.03
CA LEU A 478 -9.24 -24.27 -25.69
C LEU A 478 -9.34 -24.78 -27.13
N LEU A 479 -8.27 -24.65 -27.93
CA LEU A 479 -8.22 -25.13 -29.31
C LEU A 479 -8.49 -26.62 -29.43
N TYR A 480 -7.96 -27.45 -28.53
CA TYR A 480 -8.27 -28.89 -28.53
C TYR A 480 -9.76 -29.19 -28.26
N ARG A 481 -10.47 -28.33 -27.53
CA ARG A 481 -11.91 -28.48 -27.31
C ARG A 481 -12.71 -28.02 -28.52
N GLU A 482 -12.35 -26.88 -29.10
CA GLU A 482 -12.99 -26.32 -30.29
C GLU A 482 -12.82 -27.28 -31.49
N ARG A 483 -11.61 -27.78 -31.71
CA ARG A 483 -11.30 -28.80 -32.73
C ARG A 483 -12.10 -30.09 -32.56
N ALA A 484 -12.48 -30.46 -31.33
CA ALA A 484 -13.24 -31.70 -31.09
C ALA A 484 -14.75 -31.57 -31.42
N THR A 485 -15.24 -30.34 -31.62
CA THR A 485 -16.65 -30.06 -31.91
C THR A 485 -16.88 -29.51 -33.32
N GLU A 486 -15.81 -29.25 -34.07
CA GLU A 486 -15.87 -28.65 -35.40
C GLU A 486 -15.78 -29.72 -36.47
N ASP A 487 -16.74 -29.69 -37.41
CA ASP A 487 -16.84 -30.65 -38.51
C ASP A 487 -16.34 -30.06 -39.84
N ASN A 488 -16.19 -28.73 -39.93
CA ASN A 488 -15.71 -28.07 -41.14
C ASN A 488 -14.19 -28.31 -41.33
N PRO A 489 -13.75 -28.98 -42.42
CA PRO A 489 -12.35 -29.34 -42.63
C PRO A 489 -11.41 -28.13 -42.75
N ASP A 490 -11.90 -27.01 -43.30
CA ASP A 490 -11.08 -25.80 -43.46
C ASP A 490 -10.75 -25.19 -42.10
N ILE A 491 -11.73 -25.11 -41.20
CA ILE A 491 -11.57 -24.59 -39.83
C ILE A 491 -10.70 -25.53 -38.99
N VAL A 492 -10.86 -26.85 -39.16
CA VAL A 492 -10.02 -27.84 -38.49
C VAL A 492 -8.54 -27.68 -38.88
N SER A 493 -8.24 -27.40 -40.16
CA SER A 493 -6.88 -27.12 -40.62
C SER A 493 -6.29 -25.88 -39.95
N GLU A 494 -7.06 -24.80 -39.82
CA GLU A 494 -6.61 -23.59 -39.11
C GLU A 494 -6.29 -23.86 -37.63
N PHE A 495 -7.12 -24.67 -36.95
CA PHE A 495 -6.84 -25.07 -35.57
C PHE A 495 -5.55 -25.89 -35.45
N ASP A 496 -5.29 -26.79 -36.40
CA ASP A 496 -4.08 -27.61 -36.39
C ASP A 496 -2.81 -26.76 -36.58
N ASP A 497 -2.86 -25.75 -37.44
CA ASP A 497 -1.77 -24.79 -37.64
C ASP A 497 -1.52 -23.95 -36.37
N GLU A 498 -2.58 -23.41 -35.74
CA GLU A 498 -2.43 -22.63 -34.51
C GLU A 498 -1.88 -23.50 -33.35
N ILE A 499 -2.36 -24.74 -33.23
CA ILE A 499 -1.85 -25.71 -32.25
C ILE A 499 -0.36 -25.98 -32.48
N ALA A 500 0.09 -26.12 -33.73
CA ALA A 500 1.50 -26.35 -34.05
C ALA A 500 2.38 -25.16 -33.62
N VAL A 501 1.95 -23.92 -33.93
CA VAL A 501 2.65 -22.69 -33.52
C VAL A 501 2.74 -22.58 -31.99
N LEU A 502 1.63 -22.84 -31.29
CA LEU A 502 1.58 -22.76 -29.83
C LEU A 502 2.40 -23.87 -29.15
N LYS A 503 2.53 -25.05 -29.75
CA LYS A 503 3.44 -26.11 -29.27
C LYS A 503 4.90 -25.65 -29.32
N ILE A 504 5.33 -25.03 -30.42
CA ILE A 504 6.69 -24.48 -30.55
C ILE A 504 6.92 -23.38 -29.52
N LYS A 505 5.95 -22.46 -29.38
CA LYS A 505 6.02 -21.38 -28.38
C LYS A 505 6.10 -21.92 -26.95
N LYS A 506 5.30 -22.94 -26.63
CA LYS A 506 5.37 -23.65 -25.36
C LYS A 506 6.77 -24.23 -25.15
N GLN A 507 7.32 -24.97 -26.10
CA GLN A 507 8.66 -25.54 -25.97
C GLN A 507 9.75 -24.49 -25.73
N ARG A 508 9.68 -23.33 -26.39
CA ARG A 508 10.60 -22.20 -26.16
C ARG A 508 10.48 -21.65 -24.74
N LEU A 509 9.25 -21.45 -24.25
CA LEU A 509 9.01 -20.98 -22.88
C LEU A 509 9.49 -22.00 -21.82
N ALA A 510 9.37 -23.30 -22.09
CA ALA A 510 9.91 -24.34 -21.20
C ALA A 510 11.43 -24.20 -21.03
N GLY A 511 12.15 -23.93 -22.13
CA GLY A 511 13.60 -23.74 -22.11
C GLY A 511 14.05 -22.48 -21.36
N LEU A 512 13.19 -21.46 -21.23
CA LEU A 512 13.49 -20.25 -20.47
C LEU A 512 13.27 -20.41 -18.95
N MET A 513 12.56 -21.47 -18.54
CA MET A 513 12.24 -21.74 -17.13
C MET A 513 13.21 -22.69 -16.43
N ILE A 514 14.10 -23.35 -17.20
CA ILE A 514 15.21 -24.17 -16.70
C ILE A 514 16.40 -23.24 -16.48
#